data_AF-A0A123TDX6-F1
#
_entry.id   AF-A0A123TDX6-F1
#
_cell.length_a   1.000
_cell.length_b   1.000
_cell.length_c   1.000
_cell.angle_alpha   90.00
_cell.angle_beta   90.00
_cell.angle_gamma   90.00
#
_symmetry.space_group_name_H-M   'P 1'
#
loop_
_entity.id
_entity.type
_entity.pdbx_description
1 polymer ?
#
loop_
_entity_poly.entity_id
_entity_poly.type
_entity_poly.pdbx_seq_one_letter_code
_entity_poly.pdbx_strand_id
1 'polypeptide(L)' 'MTYTLKKELGQVFTPSNISRLMALFFQGRTYDEILDPAAGSGSLLEACMDLIDRETKLSAVEIDEDLIDILIDKGFDTS' A
#
# COMPACT_ATOMS: atom_id res chain seq x y z
N MET A 1 -2.98 18.09 -0.66
CA MET A 1 -1.52 18.35 -0.63
C MET A 1 -0.92 17.68 -1.86
N THR A 2 0.06 18.28 -2.54
CA THR A 2 0.69 17.65 -3.71
C THR A 2 2.01 17.03 -3.26
N TYR A 3 2.04 15.70 -3.11
CA TYR A 3 3.26 14.98 -2.75
C TYR A 3 4.12 14.79 -3.99
N THR A 4 5.36 15.26 -3.96
CA THR A 4 6.33 14.96 -5.01
C THR A 4 7.09 13.71 -4.58
N LEU A 5 6.80 12.58 -5.23
CA LEU A 5 7.48 11.32 -4.96
C LEU A 5 8.96 11.44 -5.35
N LYS A 6 9.84 11.51 -4.35
CA LYS A 6 11.28 11.49 -4.54
C LYS A 6 11.76 10.05 -4.68
N LYS A 7 12.84 9.85 -5.44
CA LYS A 7 13.49 8.54 -5.65
C LYS A 7 14.90 8.56 -5.07
N GLU A 8 15.00 8.80 -3.78
CA GLU A 8 16.29 9.03 -3.10
C GLU A 8 16.83 7.79 -2.39
N LEU A 9 15.99 6.77 -2.13
CA LEU A 9 16.35 5.53 -1.43
C LEU A 9 16.28 4.29 -2.35
N GLY A 10 16.25 4.49 -3.66
CA GLY A 10 16.18 3.41 -4.65
C GLY A 10 14.74 2.94 -4.95
N GLN A 11 13.74 3.76 -4.66
CA GLN A 11 12.32 3.43 -4.86
C GLN A 11 11.99 3.19 -6.34
N VAL A 12 11.24 2.11 -6.60
CA VAL A 12 10.63 1.81 -7.88
C VAL A 12 9.13 1.69 -7.68
N PHE A 13 8.39 2.70 -8.14
CA PHE A 13 6.93 2.72 -8.00
C PHE A 13 6.26 1.77 -8.98
N THR A 14 5.46 0.85 -8.44
CA THR A 14 4.65 -0.10 -9.21
C THR A 14 3.54 0.63 -9.97
N PRO A 15 3.41 0.43 -11.29
CA PRO A 15 2.29 0.97 -12.05
C PRO A 15 0.94 0.42 -11.57
N SER A 16 -0.11 1.23 -11.59
CA SER A 16 -1.42 0.89 -11.02
C SER A 16 -2.04 -0.39 -11.60
N ASN A 17 -1.84 -0.66 -12.89
CA ASN A 17 -2.32 -1.89 -13.52
C ASN A 17 -1.62 -3.14 -12.99
N ILE A 18 -0.34 -3.02 -12.61
CA ILE A 18 0.43 -4.12 -12.00
C ILE A 18 0.00 -4.30 -10.54
N SER A 19 -0.17 -3.22 -9.78
CA SER A 19 -0.70 -3.28 -8.41
C SER A 19 -2.08 -3.95 -8.37
N ARG A 20 -2.96 -3.60 -9.32
CA ARG A 20 -4.28 -4.24 -9.44
C ARG A 20 -4.17 -5.73 -9.79
N LEU A 21 -3.27 -6.11 -10.69
CA LEU A 21 -3.03 -7.52 -11.01
C LEU A 21 -2.55 -8.30 -9.78
N MET A 22 -1.63 -7.74 -9.01
CA MET A 22 -1.13 -8.35 -7.77
C MET A 22 -2.23 -8.48 -6.71
N ALA A 23 -3.09 -7.46 -6.56
CA ALA A 23 -4.20 -7.48 -5.62
C ALA A 23 -5.22 -8.60 -5.89
N LEU A 24 -5.38 -9.03 -7.15
CA LEU A 24 -6.24 -10.17 -7.49
C LEU A 24 -5.79 -11.48 -6.83
N PHE A 25 -4.52 -11.61 -6.40
CA PHE A 25 -4.05 -12.81 -5.69
C PHE A 25 -4.68 -12.98 -4.30
N PHE A 26 -5.25 -11.91 -3.75
CA PHE A 26 -5.94 -11.90 -2.46
C PHE A 26 -7.46 -12.09 -2.62
N GLN A 27 -8.00 -12.01 -3.83
CA GLN A 27 -9.44 -12.05 -4.05
C GLN A 27 -10.07 -13.40 -3.64
N GLY A 28 -11.21 -13.34 -2.96
CA GLY A 28 -11.99 -14.52 -2.57
C GLY A 28 -11.41 -15.30 -1.39
N ARG A 29 -10.46 -14.70 -0.67
CA ARG A 29 -9.87 -15.24 0.56
C ARG A 29 -10.12 -14.26 1.71
N THR A 30 -10.13 -14.79 2.92
CA THR A 30 -10.25 -14.01 4.15
C THR A 30 -8.88 -13.90 4.80
N TYR A 31 -8.53 -12.70 5.25
CA TYR A 31 -7.28 -12.41 5.93
C TYR A 31 -7.56 -11.56 7.15
N ASP A 32 -6.87 -11.85 8.26
CA ASP A 32 -6.89 -10.96 9.42
C ASP A 32 -6.10 -9.68 9.12
N GLU A 33 -4.94 -9.83 8.46
CA GLU A 33 -4.03 -8.73 8.13
C GLU A 33 -3.29 -8.98 6.80
N ILE A 34 -3.07 -7.91 6.03
CA ILE A 34 -2.16 -7.87 4.88
C ILE A 34 -1.13 -6.78 5.15
N LEU A 35 0.14 -7.13 5.01
CA LEU A 35 1.28 -6.23 5.19
C LEU A 35 2.05 -6.06 3.88
N ASP A 36 2.33 -4.82 3.50
CA ASP A 36 3.19 -4.47 2.36
C ASP A 36 4.52 -3.85 2.84
N PRO A 37 5.65 -4.55 2.70
CA PRO A 37 6.96 -4.00 3.03
C PRO A 37 7.46 -3.10 1.90
N ALA A 38 8.09 -1.97 2.25
CA ALA A 38 8.49 -0.93 1.30
C ALA A 38 7.31 -0.48 0.43
N ALA A 39 6.18 -0.17 1.11
CA ALA A 39 4.90 0.12 0.48
C ALA A 39 4.96 1.34 -0.46
N GLY A 40 5.99 2.17 -0.36
CA GLY A 40 6.08 3.45 -1.06
C GLY A 40 4.87 4.29 -0.71
N SER A 41 4.11 4.70 -1.73
CA SER A 41 2.84 5.43 -1.53
C SER A 41 1.61 4.55 -1.31
N GLY A 42 1.77 3.22 -1.19
CA GLY A 42 0.69 2.29 -0.84
C GLY A 42 -0.15 1.78 -2.02
N SER A 43 0.35 1.85 -3.25
CA SER A 43 -0.44 1.52 -4.46
C SER A 43 -0.99 0.08 -4.50
N LEU A 44 -0.29 -0.88 -3.88
CA LEU A 44 -0.76 -2.26 -3.77
C LEU A 44 -1.88 -2.39 -2.74
N LEU A 45 -1.70 -1.81 -1.55
CA LEU A 45 -2.70 -1.84 -0.49
C LEU A 45 -4.00 -1.14 -0.91
N GLU A 46 -3.92 -0.01 -1.61
CA GLU A 46 -5.10 0.63 -2.21
C GLU A 46 -5.82 -0.30 -3.19
N ALA A 47 -5.07 -1.00 -4.03
CA ALA A 47 -5.67 -1.96 -4.96
C ALA A 47 -6.31 -3.16 -4.23
N CYS A 48 -5.78 -3.56 -3.08
CA CYS A 48 -6.37 -4.58 -2.22
C CYS A 48 -7.69 -4.10 -1.60
N MET A 49 -7.80 -2.83 -1.16
CA MET A 49 -9.04 -2.28 -0.56
C MET A 49 -10.29 -2.47 -1.44
N ASP A 50 -10.12 -2.43 -2.76
CA ASP A 50 -11.22 -2.63 -3.72
C ASP A 50 -11.71 -4.09 -3.82
N LEU A 51 -10.91 -5.06 -3.36
CA LEU A 51 -11.06 -6.48 -3.66
C LEU A 51 -11.21 -7.38 -2.43
N ILE A 52 -10.81 -6.91 -1.25
CA ILE A 52 -10.83 -7.67 0.01
C ILE A 52 -11.98 -7.22 0.93
N ASP A 53 -12.22 -8.01 1.97
CA ASP A 53 -13.21 -7.67 2.98
C ASP A 53 -12.78 -6.47 3.84
N ARG A 54 -13.76 -5.68 4.32
CA ARG A 54 -13.50 -4.46 5.10
C ARG A 54 -12.94 -4.72 6.50
N GLU A 55 -13.05 -5.94 7.01
CA GLU A 55 -12.51 -6.32 8.32
C GLU A 55 -11.01 -6.64 8.26
N THR A 56 -10.45 -6.86 7.06
CA THR A 56 -9.01 -7.12 6.91
C THR A 56 -8.20 -5.87 7.23
N LYS A 57 -7.28 -6.00 8.20
CA LYS A 57 -6.32 -4.95 8.53
C LYS A 57 -5.29 -4.78 7.41
N LEU A 58 -5.01 -3.54 7.01
CA LEU A 58 -4.00 -3.21 6.01
C LEU A 58 -2.86 -2.43 6.64
N SER A 59 -1.67 -3.01 6.61
CA SER A 59 -0.48 -2.47 7.26
C SER A 59 0.62 -2.19 6.24
N ALA A 60 1.33 -1.07 6.41
CA ALA A 60 2.36 -0.61 5.50
C ALA A 60 3.64 -0.31 6.28
N VAL A 61 4.77 -0.81 5.77
CA VAL A 61 6.09 -0.47 6.32
C VAL A 61 6.87 0.28 5.26
N GLU A 62 7.39 1.45 5.61
CA GLU A 62 8.17 2.31 4.72
C GLU A 62 9.32 2.98 5.49
N ILE A 63 10.48 3.07 4.85
CA ILE A 63 11.69 3.70 5.43
C ILE A 63 11.77 5.18 5.06
N ASP A 64 11.15 5.57 3.94
CA ASP A 64 11.02 6.97 3.53
C ASP A 64 9.95 7.67 4.37
N GLU A 65 10.39 8.47 5.35
CA GLU A 65 9.52 9.22 6.25
C GLU A 65 8.53 10.13 5.52
N ASP A 66 8.90 10.67 4.34
CA ASP A 66 8.02 11.53 3.53
C ASP A 66 6.79 10.75 2.98
N LEU A 67 6.91 9.43 2.85
CA LEU A 67 5.83 8.55 2.36
C LEU A 67 4.98 7.99 3.49
N ILE A 68 5.47 7.96 4.73
CA ILE A 68 4.71 7.50 5.90
C ILE A 68 3.45 8.36 6.09
N ASP A 69 3.57 9.69 5.99
CA ASP A 69 2.41 10.59 6.09
C ASP A 69 1.35 10.29 5.02
N ILE A 70 1.77 9.94 3.80
CA ILE A 70 0.85 9.56 2.72
C ILE A 70 0.10 8.28 3.06
N LEU A 71 0.78 7.29 3.65
CA LEU A 71 0.19 6.02 4.04
C LEU A 71 -0.82 6.19 5.19
N ILE A 72 -0.50 7.03 6.16
CA ILE A 72 -1.40 7.40 7.27
C ILE A 72 -2.65 8.11 6.73
N ASP A 73 -2.49 9.08 5.83
CA ASP A 73 -3.62 9.81 5.21
C ASP A 73 -4.56 8.89 4.42
N LYS A 74 -4.02 7.79 3.88
CA LYS A 74 -4.78 6.73 3.19
C LYS A 74 -5.44 5.73 4.14
N GLY A 75 -5.13 5.79 5.43
CA GLY A 75 -5.73 4.95 6.48
C GLY A 75 -5.03 3.61 6.69
N PHE A 76 -3.78 3.45 6.24
CA PHE A 76 -2.98 2.25 6.52
C PHE A 76 -2.37 2.31 7.92
N ASP A 77 -2.22 1.15 8.55
CA ASP A 77 -1.47 1.04 9.80
C ASP A 77 0.04 1.08 9.50
N THR A 78 0.75 2.05 10.09
CA THR A 78 2.20 2.24 9.94
C THR A 78 2.96 2.11 11.27
N SER A 79 2.31 1.53 12.28
CA SER A 79 2.85 1.35 13.65
C SER A 79 4.05 0.41 13.73
#